data_AF-A0A9D3RTF7-F1
#
_entry.id   AF-A0A9D3RTF7-F1
#
_cell.length_a   1.000
_cell.length_b   1.000
_cell.length_c   1.000
_cell.angle_alpha   90.00
_cell.angle_beta   90.00
_cell.angle_gamma   90.00
#
_symmetry.space_group_name_H-M   'P 1'
#
loop_
_entity.id
_entity.type
_entity.pdbx_description
1 polymer ?
#
loop_
_entity_poly.entity_id
_entity_poly.type
_entity_poly.pdbx_seq_one_letter_code
_entity_poly.pdbx_strand_id
1 'polypeptide(L)'
;MRFNQRLEAELGAANEESRRLEGAVLRLQRENGQMKRKAEEARSALSRGLDRVREIQEQARLVPHLQARVRQLEADRQRDRSQCTCRANRDEWDGPAPMTREPRHIPLRHSPTGRDEPCSKGVEEGLQRAVEGRAASDEEEEERGSEEGQCCLVEVKRMLNRLRCCAKGCQNTAARHLLISQTCFHANPHGGIAAAVELRGRGHKGHTRPEEESDLDKSLSSVQFRQEEVEMLRVEVQMVETERVRLSLLEEKLTDALTLLLQLRAKDISRRALGSILMDTLDISSKAGHGPSHALQVVDALCQRLLTCELLAEGAGPQTGSGAQRGGANPLLISC
;
A
#
# COMPACT_ATOMS: atom_id res chain seq x y z
N MET A 1 50.62 1.91 44.14
CA MET A 1 49.51 0.97 43.85
C MET A 1 48.17 1.64 43.56
N ARG A 2 47.67 2.61 44.36
CA ARG A 2 46.36 3.25 44.13
C ARG A 2 46.22 4.03 42.80
N PHE A 3 47.31 4.59 42.29
CA PHE A 3 47.31 5.32 41.02
C PHE A 3 47.05 4.40 39.82
N ASN A 4 47.73 3.25 39.74
CA ASN A 4 47.49 2.26 38.68
C ASN A 4 46.05 1.73 38.71
N GLN A 5 45.48 1.47 39.90
CA GLN A 5 44.09 1.03 40.01
C GLN A 5 43.09 2.07 39.47
N ARG A 6 43.34 3.36 39.69
CA ARG A 6 42.50 4.43 39.12
C ARG A 6 42.66 4.52 37.61
N LEU A 7 43.89 4.43 37.10
CA LEU A 7 44.17 4.45 35.67
C LEU A 7 43.51 3.25 34.95
N GLU A 8 43.55 2.06 35.55
CA GLU A 8 42.89 0.85 35.03
C GLU A 8 41.36 1.01 35.01
N ALA A 9 40.77 1.61 36.06
CA ALA A 9 39.34 1.89 36.10
C ALA A 9 38.91 2.92 35.06
N GLU A 10 39.68 4.00 34.89
CA GLU A 10 39.43 5.04 33.87
C GLU A 10 39.57 4.47 32.45
N LEU A 11 40.57 3.63 32.21
CA LEU A 11 40.76 2.96 30.91
C LEU A 11 39.62 1.96 30.62
N GLY A 12 39.15 1.25 31.64
CA GLY A 12 37.95 0.42 31.55
C GLY A 12 36.71 1.23 31.15
N ALA A 13 36.44 2.32 31.87
CA ALA A 13 35.32 3.21 31.58
C ALA A 13 35.41 3.84 30.18
N ALA A 14 36.61 4.26 29.75
CA ALA A 14 36.83 4.80 28.41
C ALA A 14 36.57 3.75 27.31
N ASN A 15 36.99 2.51 27.51
CA ASN A 15 36.74 1.42 26.57
C ASN A 15 35.25 1.05 26.48
N GLU A 16 34.53 1.07 27.60
CA GLU A 16 33.08 0.86 27.62
C GLU A 16 32.34 1.96 26.85
N GLU A 17 32.72 3.23 27.05
CA GLU A 17 32.11 4.33 26.29
C GLU A 17 32.47 4.26 24.80
N SER A 18 33.69 3.88 24.44
CA SER A 18 34.08 3.66 23.03
C SER A 18 33.17 2.62 22.36
N ARG A 19 32.94 1.47 23.02
CA ARG A 19 32.03 0.43 22.51
C ARG A 19 30.60 0.94 22.38
N ARG A 20 30.14 1.76 23.33
CA ARG A 20 28.80 2.37 23.29
C ARG A 20 28.64 3.30 22.09
N LEU A 21 29.65 4.14 21.84
CA LEU A 21 29.70 5.07 20.71
C LEU A 21 29.80 4.34 19.36
N GLU A 22 30.64 3.31 19.25
CA GLU A 22 30.70 2.45 18.06
C GLU A 22 29.33 1.82 17.74
N GLY A 23 28.64 1.32 18.76
CA GLY A 23 27.28 0.82 18.61
C GLY A 23 26.30 1.90 18.13
N ALA A 24 26.44 3.14 18.60
CA ALA A 24 25.63 4.27 18.14
C ALA A 24 25.93 4.65 16.68
N VAL A 25 27.21 4.69 16.29
CA VAL A 25 27.63 4.95 14.91
C VAL A 25 27.04 3.91 13.95
N LEU A 26 27.11 2.62 14.30
CA LEU A 26 26.54 1.55 13.46
C LEU A 26 25.01 1.62 13.36
N ARG A 27 24.32 2.10 14.41
CA ARG A 27 22.87 2.36 14.33
C ARG A 27 22.56 3.53 13.40
N LEU A 28 23.26 4.66 13.58
CA LEU A 28 23.08 5.84 12.74
C LEU A 28 23.41 5.56 11.27
N GLN A 29 24.44 4.77 10.97
CA GLN A 29 24.75 4.36 9.60
C GLN A 29 23.62 3.54 8.96
N ARG A 30 23.00 2.63 9.73
CA ARG A 30 21.84 1.85 9.27
C ARG A 30 20.63 2.75 9.02
N GLU A 31 20.31 3.63 9.96
CA GLU A 31 19.20 4.59 9.83
C GLU A 31 19.41 5.54 8.64
N ASN A 32 20.61 6.07 8.46
CA ASN A 32 20.95 6.92 7.33
C ASN A 32 20.82 6.16 6.00
N GLY A 33 21.26 4.89 5.95
CA GLY A 33 21.04 4.03 4.78
C GLY A 33 19.55 3.76 4.49
N GLN A 34 18.69 3.67 5.50
CA GLN A 34 17.25 3.56 5.32
C GLN A 34 16.63 4.88 4.84
N MET A 35 17.04 6.01 5.42
CA MET A 35 16.56 7.33 4.99
C MET A 35 16.91 7.62 3.53
N LYS A 36 18.13 7.28 3.09
CA LYS A 36 18.55 7.43 1.69
C LYS A 36 17.67 6.61 0.74
N ARG A 37 17.36 5.37 1.10
CA ARG A 37 16.46 4.51 0.30
C ARG A 37 15.06 5.12 0.19
N LYS A 38 14.46 5.50 1.32
CA LYS A 38 13.14 6.15 1.34
C LYS A 38 13.12 7.46 0.54
N ALA A 39 14.19 8.25 0.60
CA ALA A 39 14.31 9.48 -0.17
C ALA A 39 14.34 9.21 -1.68
N GLU A 40 15.04 8.16 -2.11
CA GLU A 40 15.13 7.80 -3.52
C GLU A 40 13.82 7.18 -4.06
N GLU A 41 13.13 6.40 -3.23
CA GLU A 41 11.77 5.92 -3.52
C GLU A 41 10.80 7.08 -3.71
N ALA A 42 10.85 8.09 -2.82
CA ALA A 42 10.03 9.29 -2.93
C ALA A 42 10.35 10.12 -4.19
N ARG A 43 11.64 10.26 -4.54
CA ARG A 43 12.06 10.92 -5.79
C ARG A 43 11.52 10.19 -7.02
N SER A 44 11.65 8.87 -7.04
CA SER A 44 11.15 8.04 -8.14
C SER A 44 9.63 8.13 -8.28
N ALA A 45 8.90 8.11 -7.16
CA ALA A 45 7.45 8.31 -7.15
C ALA A 45 7.05 9.71 -7.65
N LEU A 46 7.78 10.75 -7.24
CA LEU A 46 7.55 12.10 -7.73
C LEU A 46 7.79 12.22 -9.23
N SER A 47 8.87 11.62 -9.75
CA SER A 47 9.15 11.62 -11.19
C SER A 47 7.99 11.01 -11.97
N ARG A 48 7.55 9.80 -11.59
CA ARG A 48 6.39 9.14 -12.24
C ARG A 48 5.12 9.98 -12.14
N GLY A 49 4.88 10.62 -10.99
CA GLY A 49 3.75 11.52 -10.81
C GLY A 49 3.81 12.73 -11.73
N LEU A 50 4.99 13.34 -11.89
CA LEU A 50 5.20 14.47 -12.80
C LEU A 50 5.02 14.08 -14.26
N ASP A 51 5.50 12.92 -14.67
CA ASP A 51 5.31 12.40 -16.03
C ASP A 51 3.81 12.21 -16.32
N ARG A 52 3.06 11.62 -15.37
CA ARG A 52 1.61 11.48 -15.50
C ARG A 52 0.90 12.83 -15.56
N VAL A 53 1.34 13.84 -14.80
CA VAL A 53 0.77 15.18 -14.88
C VAL A 53 1.04 15.80 -16.25
N ARG A 54 2.22 15.60 -16.85
CA ARG A 54 2.53 16.08 -18.20
C ARG A 54 1.61 15.45 -19.25
N GLU A 55 1.41 14.13 -19.19
CA GLU A 55 0.47 13.42 -20.07
C GLU A 55 -0.95 13.99 -19.95
N ILE A 56 -1.43 14.20 -18.72
CA ILE A 56 -2.76 14.77 -18.48
C ILE A 56 -2.83 16.21 -19.01
N GLN A 57 -1.77 17.00 -18.85
CA GLN A 57 -1.70 18.36 -19.38
C GLN A 57 -1.74 18.37 -20.92
N GLU A 58 -1.05 17.44 -21.59
CA GLU A 58 -1.09 17.28 -23.04
C GLU A 58 -2.49 16.90 -23.52
N GLN A 59 -3.14 15.94 -22.85
CA GLN A 59 -4.53 15.57 -23.14
C GLN A 59 -5.49 16.76 -22.92
N ALA A 60 -5.32 17.50 -21.83
CA ALA A 60 -6.14 18.67 -21.53
C ALA A 60 -6.03 19.77 -22.59
N ARG A 61 -4.86 19.93 -23.23
CA ARG A 61 -4.68 20.87 -24.36
C ARG A 61 -5.48 20.49 -25.60
N LEU A 62 -5.80 19.21 -25.78
CA LEU A 62 -6.63 18.73 -26.90
C LEU A 62 -8.13 18.98 -26.68
N VAL A 63 -8.57 19.08 -25.43
CA VAL A 63 -10.00 19.21 -25.09
C VAL A 63 -10.70 20.39 -25.78
N PRO A 64 -10.15 21.63 -25.79
CA PRO A 64 -10.79 22.76 -26.48
C PRO A 64 -10.94 22.53 -27.99
N HIS A 65 -9.96 21.88 -28.62
CA HIS A 65 -9.97 21.58 -30.05
C HIS A 65 -11.06 20.55 -30.38
N LEU A 66 -11.15 19.49 -29.58
CA LEU A 66 -12.21 18.49 -29.70
C LEU A 66 -13.59 19.11 -29.46
N GLN A 67 -13.74 19.97 -28.45
CA GLN A 67 -14.98 20.69 -28.19
C GLN A 67 -15.38 21.59 -29.36
N ALA A 68 -14.44 22.32 -29.95
CA ALA A 68 -14.70 23.14 -31.14
C ALA A 68 -15.14 22.28 -32.33
N ARG A 69 -14.49 21.13 -32.54
CA ARG A 69 -14.87 20.19 -33.61
C ARG A 69 -16.25 19.60 -33.38
N VAL A 70 -16.60 19.23 -32.15
CA VAL A 70 -17.94 18.73 -31.80
C VAL A 70 -18.99 19.80 -32.09
N ARG A 71 -18.79 21.05 -31.64
CA ARG A 71 -19.71 22.16 -31.92
C ARG A 71 -19.89 22.41 -33.42
N GLN A 72 -18.81 22.34 -34.18
CA GLN A 72 -18.86 22.47 -35.64
C GLN A 72 -19.71 21.37 -36.28
N LEU A 73 -19.46 20.11 -35.91
CA LEU A 73 -20.22 18.96 -36.41
C LEU A 73 -21.70 19.02 -35.98
N GLU A 74 -22.00 19.51 -34.79
CA GLU A 74 -23.38 19.74 -34.33
C GLU A 74 -24.08 20.80 -35.18
N ALA A 75 -23.40 21.91 -35.49
CA ALA A 75 -23.91 22.97 -36.35
C ALA A 75 -24.15 22.49 -37.79
N ASP A 76 -23.20 21.75 -38.36
CA ASP A 76 -23.33 21.17 -39.70
C ASP A 76 -24.49 20.16 -39.75
N ARG A 77 -24.61 19.28 -38.74
CA ARG A 77 -25.73 18.35 -38.65
C ARG A 77 -27.08 19.05 -38.52
N GLN A 78 -27.14 20.16 -37.78
CA GLN A 78 -28.37 20.94 -37.64
C GLN A 78 -28.71 21.67 -38.96
N ARG A 79 -27.69 22.19 -39.67
CA ARG A 79 -27.84 22.76 -41.00
C ARG A 79 -28.40 21.72 -41.97
N ASP A 80 -27.82 20.52 -42.04
CA ASP A 80 -28.28 19.45 -42.93
C ASP A 80 -29.72 19.04 -42.61
N ARG A 81 -30.09 18.96 -41.33
CA ARG A 81 -31.48 18.70 -40.91
C ARG A 81 -32.44 19.78 -41.35
N SER A 82 -32.03 21.06 -41.31
CA SER A 82 -32.85 22.17 -41.76
C SER A 82 -32.94 22.29 -43.28
N GLN A 83 -31.93 21.79 -44.00
CA GLN A 83 -31.87 21.79 -45.47
C GLN A 83 -32.49 20.53 -46.10
N CYS A 84 -32.63 19.44 -45.34
CA CYS A 84 -33.32 18.24 -45.82
C CYS A 84 -34.85 18.42 -45.73
N THR A 85 -35.49 18.65 -46.86
CA THR A 85 -36.95 18.63 -47.02
C THR A 85 -37.56 17.23 -46.91
N CYS A 86 -36.72 16.20 -46.80
CA CYS A 86 -37.11 14.80 -46.69
C CYS A 86 -38.02 14.47 -45.49
N ARG A 87 -38.09 15.37 -44.49
CA ARG A 87 -38.93 15.22 -43.30
C ARG A 87 -40.31 15.85 -43.42
N ALA A 88 -40.51 16.80 -44.34
CA ALA A 88 -41.81 17.44 -44.58
C ALA A 88 -42.75 16.57 -45.44
N ASN A 89 -42.23 15.58 -46.16
CA ASN A 89 -42.99 14.72 -47.07
C ASN A 89 -43.49 13.40 -46.46
N ARG A 90 -43.42 13.20 -45.13
CA ARG A 90 -43.97 11.98 -44.49
C ARG A 90 -45.22 12.20 -43.64
N ASP A 91 -45.56 13.44 -43.31
CA ASP A 91 -46.69 13.74 -42.42
C ASP A 91 -47.97 14.13 -43.19
N GLU A 92 -47.97 14.02 -44.52
CA GLU A 92 -49.10 14.36 -45.40
C GLU A 92 -49.42 13.19 -46.35
N TRP A 93 -49.78 12.03 -45.79
CA TRP A 93 -50.49 10.98 -46.53
C TRP A 93 -51.63 10.43 -45.68
N ASP A 94 -52.69 11.23 -45.60
CA ASP A 94 -54.04 10.73 -45.31
C ASP A 94 -54.55 9.96 -46.53
N GLY A 95 -54.53 8.63 -46.50
CA GLY A 95 -55.30 7.84 -47.46
C GLY A 95 -54.81 6.41 -47.72
N PRO A 96 -55.72 5.49 -48.05
CA PRO A 96 -55.77 4.15 -47.46
C PRO A 96 -54.94 3.10 -48.22
N ALA A 97 -54.49 2.07 -47.51
CA ALA A 97 -54.19 0.77 -48.13
C ALA A 97 -55.47 0.24 -48.83
N PRO A 98 -55.41 -0.57 -49.90
CA PRO A 98 -54.39 -1.60 -50.18
C PRO A 98 -54.06 -1.79 -51.68
N MET A 99 -53.37 -2.90 -51.99
CA MET A 99 -53.31 -3.64 -53.26
C MET A 99 -52.13 -3.33 -54.21
N THR A 100 -51.22 -4.30 -54.23
CA THR A 100 -50.62 -4.92 -55.43
C THR A 100 -50.35 -3.99 -56.61
N ARG A 101 -49.11 -3.50 -56.71
CA ARG A 101 -48.44 -3.33 -58.00
C ARG A 101 -46.93 -3.27 -57.84
N GLU A 102 -46.28 -3.97 -58.74
CA GLU A 102 -44.87 -4.32 -58.81
C GLU A 102 -43.92 -3.10 -58.76
N PRO A 103 -42.72 -3.23 -58.19
CA PRO A 103 -41.71 -2.18 -58.28
C PRO A 103 -41.11 -2.12 -59.68
N ARG A 104 -41.39 -1.03 -60.41
CA ARG A 104 -40.62 -0.67 -61.61
C ARG A 104 -39.24 -0.20 -61.19
N HIS A 105 -38.24 -1.02 -61.49
CA HIS A 105 -36.83 -0.70 -61.43
C HIS A 105 -36.47 0.49 -62.33
N ILE A 106 -35.67 1.44 -61.82
CA ILE A 106 -34.83 2.36 -62.61
C ILE A 106 -33.42 2.35 -61.99
N PRO A 107 -32.34 2.36 -62.80
CA PRO A 107 -31.17 1.51 -62.56
C PRO A 107 -29.99 2.23 -61.92
N LEU A 108 -29.28 1.51 -61.04
CA LEU A 108 -27.94 1.86 -60.60
C LEU A 108 -26.93 1.63 -61.74
N ARG A 109 -26.01 2.59 -61.87
CA ARG A 109 -24.83 2.50 -62.72
C ARG A 109 -23.94 1.32 -62.30
N HIS A 110 -23.52 0.59 -63.33
CA HIS A 110 -22.61 -0.54 -63.36
C HIS A 110 -21.31 -0.39 -62.56
N SER A 111 -20.90 -1.48 -61.88
CA SER A 111 -19.62 -2.20 -62.11
C SER A 111 -19.56 -3.51 -61.30
N PRO A 112 -18.74 -4.51 -61.72
CA PRO A 112 -19.22 -5.89 -61.87
C PRO A 112 -18.43 -6.93 -61.07
N THR A 113 -19.13 -7.92 -60.50
CA THR A 113 -18.59 -9.29 -60.37
C THR A 113 -19.76 -10.25 -60.22
N GLY A 114 -19.78 -11.27 -61.08
CA GLY A 114 -20.96 -12.08 -61.34
C GLY A 114 -21.10 -13.35 -60.53
N ARG A 115 -22.19 -14.03 -60.88
CA ARG A 115 -22.66 -15.40 -60.60
C ARG A 115 -23.65 -15.62 -59.45
N ASP A 116 -24.90 -15.73 -59.91
CA ASP A 116 -25.84 -16.86 -59.79
C ASP A 116 -26.43 -17.22 -58.40
N GLU A 117 -27.61 -16.61 -58.10
CA GLU A 117 -28.96 -17.24 -58.01
C GLU A 117 -29.18 -18.55 -57.18
N PRO A 118 -30.42 -18.87 -56.74
CA PRO A 118 -30.85 -18.78 -55.35
C PRO A 118 -31.51 -20.09 -54.83
N CYS A 119 -31.83 -20.20 -53.54
CA CYS A 119 -33.06 -20.89 -53.14
C CYS A 119 -33.42 -20.70 -51.66
N SER A 120 -34.51 -19.95 -51.44
CA SER A 120 -35.73 -20.32 -50.74
C SER A 120 -35.71 -21.10 -49.41
N LYS A 121 -36.63 -20.61 -48.54
CA LYS A 121 -37.18 -21.22 -47.30
C LYS A 121 -36.21 -21.14 -46.13
N GLY A 122 -36.55 -20.58 -44.99
CA GLY A 122 -37.85 -20.35 -44.37
C GLY A 122 -37.67 -20.70 -42.89
N VAL A 123 -38.32 -19.92 -42.03
CA VAL A 123 -38.62 -20.27 -40.64
C VAL A 123 -37.46 -20.15 -39.62
N GLU A 124 -37.77 -19.38 -38.57
CA GLU A 124 -37.27 -19.40 -37.20
C GLU A 124 -35.85 -18.91 -36.84
N GLU A 125 -35.89 -17.96 -35.90
CA GLU A 125 -35.08 -17.85 -34.68
C GLU A 125 -33.58 -18.17 -34.72
N GLY A 126 -32.78 -17.13 -34.43
CA GLY A 126 -31.38 -17.28 -34.10
C GLY A 126 -30.80 -15.98 -33.57
N LEU A 127 -30.88 -15.77 -32.26
CA LEU A 127 -30.01 -14.83 -31.56
C LEU A 127 -28.55 -15.16 -31.88
N GLN A 128 -27.77 -14.22 -32.39
CA GLN A 128 -26.33 -14.16 -32.14
C GLN A 128 -25.79 -12.75 -32.33
N ARG A 129 -25.24 -12.25 -31.22
CA ARG A 129 -24.61 -10.95 -31.01
C ARG A 129 -23.16 -11.09 -31.47
N ALA A 130 -22.75 -10.39 -32.53
CA ALA A 130 -21.34 -10.33 -32.93
C ALA A 130 -20.72 -9.02 -32.41
N VAL A 131 -19.70 -9.15 -31.56
CA VAL A 131 -18.84 -8.05 -31.13
C VAL A 131 -17.47 -8.35 -31.75
N GLU A 132 -17.15 -7.71 -32.87
CA GLU A 132 -15.80 -7.78 -33.45
C GLU A 132 -14.93 -6.70 -32.79
N GLY A 133 -14.06 -7.14 -31.87
CA GLY A 133 -12.96 -6.34 -31.34
C GLY A 133 -11.77 -6.38 -32.30
N ARG A 134 -11.30 -5.20 -32.73
CA ARG A 134 -10.04 -5.02 -33.46
C ARG A 134 -8.87 -5.05 -32.46
N ALA A 135 -7.91 -5.94 -32.65
CA ALA A 135 -6.57 -5.81 -32.08
C ALA A 135 -5.73 -4.90 -32.99
N ALA A 136 -5.03 -3.91 -32.40
CA ALA A 136 -4.00 -3.15 -33.08
C ALA A 136 -2.63 -3.79 -32.77
N SER A 137 -1.88 -4.05 -33.84
CA SER A 137 -0.53 -4.59 -33.87
C SER A 137 0.47 -3.55 -33.34
N ASP A 138 1.39 -4.01 -32.48
CA ASP A 138 2.59 -3.28 -32.05
C ASP A 138 3.70 -3.46 -33.12
N GLU A 139 4.43 -2.38 -33.42
CA GLU A 139 5.55 -2.36 -34.37
C GLU A 139 6.87 -2.48 -33.60
N GLU A 140 7.79 -3.32 -34.09
CA GLU A 140 9.17 -3.40 -33.58
C GLU A 140 10.09 -2.33 -34.21
N GLU A 141 11.08 -1.85 -33.44
CA GLU A 141 12.39 -1.47 -33.99
C GLU A 141 13.52 -1.56 -32.93
N GLU A 142 14.77 -1.60 -33.42
CA GLU A 142 15.92 -2.40 -32.96
C GLU A 142 16.80 -1.87 -31.79
N GLU A 143 17.35 -2.86 -31.06
CA GLU A 143 18.74 -3.07 -30.65
C GLU A 143 19.67 -1.87 -30.33
N ARG A 144 20.04 -1.76 -29.03
CA ARG A 144 21.43 -1.46 -28.61
C ARG A 144 21.82 -2.36 -27.46
N GLY A 145 22.80 -3.22 -27.69
CA GLY A 145 23.38 -4.12 -26.71
C GLY A 145 24.10 -3.41 -25.57
N SER A 146 24.20 -4.10 -24.43
CA SER A 146 25.30 -3.91 -23.48
C SER A 146 25.53 -5.20 -22.70
N GLU A 147 26.81 -5.56 -22.62
CA GLU A 147 27.38 -6.72 -21.96
C GLU A 147 27.16 -6.65 -20.43
N GLU A 148 26.04 -7.19 -19.93
CA GLU A 148 25.81 -7.37 -18.48
C GLU A 148 25.40 -8.81 -18.15
N GLY A 149 26.07 -9.79 -18.75
CA GLY A 149 25.74 -11.22 -18.58
C GLY A 149 26.56 -11.99 -17.55
N GLN A 150 27.65 -11.44 -17.01
CA GLN A 150 28.65 -12.24 -16.27
C GLN A 150 28.76 -11.97 -14.75
N CYS A 151 28.11 -10.93 -14.21
CA CYS A 151 28.21 -10.62 -12.77
C CYS A 151 27.37 -11.58 -11.90
N CYS A 152 26.18 -11.97 -12.37
CA CYS A 152 25.20 -12.72 -11.56
C CYS A 152 25.65 -14.15 -11.22
N LEU A 153 26.39 -14.82 -12.12
CA LEU A 153 26.81 -16.21 -11.92
C LEU A 153 27.88 -16.36 -10.82
N VAL A 154 28.75 -15.36 -10.66
CA VAL A 154 29.82 -15.38 -9.66
C VAL A 154 29.26 -15.18 -8.25
N GLU A 155 28.25 -14.32 -8.11
CA GLU A 155 27.59 -14.05 -6.84
C GLU A 155 26.72 -15.23 -6.39
N VAL A 156 25.99 -15.87 -7.31
CA VAL A 156 25.21 -17.08 -7.02
C VAL A 156 26.11 -18.25 -6.61
N LYS A 157 27.27 -18.43 -7.28
CA LYS A 157 28.27 -19.44 -6.90
C LYS A 157 28.89 -19.16 -5.52
N ARG A 158 29.05 -17.88 -5.15
CA ARG A 158 29.52 -17.44 -3.82
C ARG A 158 28.47 -17.74 -2.73
N MET A 159 27.19 -17.55 -3.02
CA MET A 159 26.09 -17.87 -2.10
C MET A 159 25.91 -19.39 -1.91
N LEU A 160 26.06 -20.17 -2.99
CA LEU A 160 25.98 -21.63 -2.94
C LEU A 160 27.09 -22.25 -2.06
N ASN A 161 28.31 -21.70 -2.13
CA ASN A 161 29.42 -22.14 -1.28
C ASN A 161 29.25 -21.76 0.20
N ARG A 162 28.54 -20.68 0.53
CA ARG A 162 28.21 -20.30 1.92
C ARG A 162 27.18 -21.22 2.57
N LEU A 163 26.30 -21.84 1.78
CA LEU A 163 25.27 -22.75 2.28
C LEU A 163 25.78 -24.18 2.55
N ARG A 164 26.97 -24.55 2.04
CA ARG A 164 27.60 -25.87 2.25
C ARG A 164 28.32 -26.03 3.60
N CYS A 165 28.45 -24.98 4.41
CA CYS A 165 29.26 -25.02 5.65
C CYS A 165 28.45 -25.19 6.94
N CYS A 166 27.15 -25.46 6.89
CA CYS A 166 26.39 -25.74 8.10
C CYS A 166 26.54 -27.21 8.48
N ALA A 167 27.42 -27.50 9.45
CA ALA A 167 27.68 -28.86 9.98
C ALA A 167 26.49 -29.50 10.73
N LYS A 168 25.36 -28.80 10.84
CA LYS A 168 24.08 -29.35 11.35
C LYS A 168 23.05 -29.15 10.24
N GLY A 169 22.55 -30.24 9.68
CA GLY A 169 21.73 -30.26 8.48
C GLY A 169 20.45 -29.42 8.55
N CYS A 170 20.54 -28.15 8.20
CA CYS A 170 19.38 -27.29 7.94
C CYS A 170 18.79 -27.68 6.58
N GLN A 171 17.85 -28.63 6.58
CA GLN A 171 17.02 -28.94 5.42
C GLN A 171 15.94 -27.87 5.27
N ASN A 172 16.29 -26.66 4.82
CA ASN A 172 15.31 -25.65 4.50
C ASN A 172 14.79 -25.90 3.08
N THR A 173 13.82 -26.82 2.96
CA THR A 173 13.21 -27.26 1.70
C THR A 173 12.59 -26.10 0.90
N ALA A 174 12.10 -25.06 1.58
CA ALA A 174 11.56 -23.84 0.97
C ALA A 174 12.61 -23.03 0.21
N ALA A 175 13.80 -22.83 0.79
CA ALA A 175 14.91 -22.15 0.10
C ALA A 175 15.44 -22.97 -1.08
N ARG A 176 15.38 -24.31 -0.98
CA ARG A 176 15.77 -25.21 -2.06
C ARG A 176 14.80 -25.14 -3.25
N HIS A 177 13.50 -25.06 -3.01
CA HIS A 177 12.48 -24.92 -4.07
C HIS A 177 12.52 -23.55 -4.77
N LEU A 178 12.76 -22.47 -4.02
CA LEU A 178 12.91 -21.12 -4.58
C LEU A 178 14.16 -20.96 -5.46
N LEU A 179 15.24 -21.68 -5.13
CA LEU A 179 16.48 -21.64 -5.92
C LEU A 179 16.44 -22.57 -7.15
N ILE A 180 15.75 -23.71 -7.06
CA ILE A 180 15.55 -24.62 -8.22
C ILE A 180 14.63 -23.95 -9.26
N SER A 181 13.56 -23.27 -8.83
CA SER A 181 12.64 -22.58 -9.73
C SER A 181 13.29 -21.42 -10.50
N GLN A 182 14.24 -20.69 -9.90
CA GLN A 182 14.99 -19.64 -10.62
C GLN A 182 16.03 -20.19 -11.61
N THR A 183 16.55 -21.41 -11.41
CA THR A 183 17.52 -22.02 -12.33
C THR A 183 16.89 -22.73 -13.53
N CYS A 184 15.56 -22.94 -13.55
CA CYS A 184 14.90 -23.70 -14.60
C CYS A 184 14.40 -22.87 -15.79
N PHE A 185 14.47 -21.54 -15.76
CA PHE A 185 13.96 -20.69 -16.85
C PHE A 185 15.00 -20.36 -17.94
N HIS A 186 16.25 -20.79 -17.80
CA HIS A 186 17.27 -20.66 -18.85
C HIS A 186 18.15 -21.90 -18.94
N ALA A 187 17.59 -23.00 -19.44
CA ALA A 187 18.38 -24.15 -19.87
C ALA A 187 18.16 -24.39 -21.37
N ASN A 188 18.87 -23.64 -22.21
CA ASN A 188 19.12 -24.05 -23.59
C ASN A 188 20.22 -25.14 -23.56
N PRO A 189 20.00 -26.34 -24.12
CA PRO A 189 20.94 -27.45 -23.96
C PRO A 189 22.04 -27.39 -25.02
N HIS A 190 23.08 -26.60 -24.79
CA HIS A 190 24.32 -26.75 -25.55
C HIS A 190 25.57 -26.50 -24.70
N GLY A 191 26.37 -27.57 -24.53
CA GLY A 191 27.83 -27.46 -24.45
C GLY A 191 28.48 -27.51 -23.06
N GLY A 192 28.72 -28.74 -22.57
CA GLY A 192 29.99 -29.17 -21.96
C GLY A 192 30.44 -28.58 -20.61
N ILE A 193 30.42 -29.41 -19.56
CA ILE A 193 31.60 -30.10 -18.99
C ILE A 193 31.18 -30.90 -17.74
N ALA A 194 31.60 -32.15 -17.75
CA ALA A 194 31.50 -33.26 -16.81
C ALA A 194 31.39 -32.95 -15.29
N ALA A 195 30.58 -33.73 -14.57
CA ALA A 195 31.09 -34.88 -13.81
C ALA A 195 29.97 -35.73 -13.15
N ALA A 196 30.06 -37.03 -13.43
CA ALA A 196 29.90 -38.16 -12.50
C ALA A 196 28.53 -38.88 -12.33
N VAL A 197 28.59 -40.13 -12.79
CA VAL A 197 27.98 -41.39 -12.31
C VAL A 197 26.75 -41.92 -13.05
N GLU A 198 26.98 -43.09 -13.64
CA GLU A 198 26.13 -43.99 -14.40
C GLU A 198 24.84 -44.41 -13.68
N LEU A 199 23.76 -44.61 -14.45
CA LEU A 199 23.06 -45.90 -14.47
C LEU A 199 22.23 -46.03 -15.75
N ARG A 200 22.39 -47.20 -16.35
CA ARG A 200 21.89 -47.64 -17.66
C ARG A 200 20.39 -47.96 -17.57
N GLY A 201 19.58 -47.49 -18.51
CA GLY A 201 18.17 -47.86 -18.61
C GLY A 201 17.55 -47.45 -19.94
N ARG A 202 17.06 -48.43 -20.70
CA ARG A 202 16.58 -48.34 -22.09
C ARG A 202 15.25 -47.56 -22.23
N GLY A 203 15.06 -46.91 -23.38
CA GLY A 203 13.91 -47.25 -24.24
C GLY A 203 12.85 -46.16 -24.53
N HIS A 204 12.78 -45.80 -25.82
CA HIS A 204 11.58 -45.65 -26.67
C HIS A 204 10.57 -44.50 -26.45
N LYS A 205 10.54 -43.65 -27.48
CA LYS A 205 9.38 -43.07 -28.22
C LYS A 205 8.14 -42.61 -27.43
N GLY A 206 7.96 -41.29 -27.45
CA GLY A 206 6.80 -40.64 -28.05
C GLY A 206 5.64 -40.29 -27.10
N HIS A 207 5.43 -39.00 -26.85
CA HIS A 207 4.10 -38.40 -26.85
C HIS A 207 4.21 -36.86 -26.79
N THR A 208 3.74 -36.18 -27.84
CA THR A 208 3.32 -34.78 -27.78
C THR A 208 1.99 -34.71 -26.99
N ARG A 209 1.97 -34.02 -25.84
CA ARG A 209 0.76 -33.60 -25.10
C ARG A 209 0.89 -32.12 -24.71
N PRO A 210 -0.22 -31.38 -24.60
CA PRO A 210 -0.29 -29.93 -24.82
C PRO A 210 0.30 -29.13 -23.66
N GLU A 211 1.09 -28.12 -23.98
CA GLU A 211 1.79 -27.23 -23.03
C GLU A 211 0.84 -26.25 -22.31
N GLU A 212 -0.43 -26.15 -22.74
CA GLU A 212 -1.42 -25.17 -22.25
C GLU A 212 -1.99 -25.50 -20.85
N GLU A 213 -2.01 -26.78 -20.44
CA GLU A 213 -2.52 -27.21 -19.13
C GLU A 213 -1.56 -26.82 -17.98
N SER A 214 -0.26 -26.69 -18.30
CA SER A 214 0.83 -26.37 -17.36
C SER A 214 0.88 -24.88 -16.99
N ASP A 215 0.52 -23.99 -17.90
CA ASP A 215 0.61 -22.54 -17.68
C ASP A 215 -0.62 -21.98 -16.95
N LEU A 216 -1.79 -22.60 -17.13
CA LEU A 216 -2.99 -22.31 -16.34
C LEU A 216 -2.80 -22.69 -14.86
N ASP A 217 -2.17 -23.84 -14.58
CA ASP A 217 -1.92 -24.31 -13.21
C ASP A 217 -0.86 -23.46 -12.47
N LYS A 218 0.19 -23.00 -13.18
CA LYS A 218 1.14 -22.00 -12.67
C LYS A 218 0.48 -20.64 -12.41
N SER A 219 -0.46 -20.24 -13.26
CA SER A 219 -1.19 -18.98 -13.09
C SER A 219 -2.13 -19.05 -11.88
N LEU A 220 -2.82 -20.17 -11.69
CA LEU A 220 -3.70 -20.40 -10.53
C LEU A 220 -2.92 -20.41 -9.21
N SER A 221 -1.78 -21.07 -9.16
CA SER A 221 -0.91 -21.08 -7.97
C SER A 221 -0.28 -19.71 -7.68
N SER A 222 0.08 -18.93 -8.69
CA SER A 222 0.52 -17.54 -8.51
C SER A 222 -0.59 -16.63 -7.98
N VAL A 223 -1.82 -16.80 -8.47
CA VAL A 223 -3.00 -16.07 -7.98
C VAL A 223 -3.33 -16.46 -6.54
N GLN A 224 -3.22 -17.74 -6.18
CA GLN A 224 -3.42 -18.22 -4.82
C GLN A 224 -2.40 -17.63 -3.83
N PHE A 225 -1.11 -17.61 -4.20
CA PHE A 225 -0.08 -16.99 -3.35
C PHE A 225 -0.33 -15.47 -3.15
N ARG A 226 -0.73 -14.77 -4.21
CA ARG A 226 -1.12 -13.36 -4.12
C ARG A 226 -2.35 -13.15 -3.24
N GLN A 227 -3.29 -14.09 -3.26
CA GLN A 227 -4.47 -14.05 -2.41
C GLN A 227 -4.10 -14.22 -0.92
N GLU A 228 -3.21 -15.16 -0.61
CA GLU A 228 -2.68 -15.35 0.77
C GLU A 228 -1.91 -14.12 1.27
N GLU A 229 -1.10 -13.49 0.41
CA GLU A 229 -0.40 -12.24 0.71
C GLU A 229 -1.38 -11.10 1.00
N VAL A 230 -2.43 -10.96 0.18
CA VAL A 230 -3.50 -9.98 0.40
C VAL A 230 -4.22 -10.23 1.73
N GLU A 231 -4.48 -11.48 2.10
CA GLU A 231 -5.10 -11.82 3.38
C GLU A 231 -4.20 -11.49 4.58
N MET A 232 -2.91 -11.78 4.48
CA MET A 232 -1.92 -11.39 5.49
C MET A 232 -1.88 -9.86 5.67
N LEU A 233 -1.78 -9.12 4.57
CA LEU A 233 -1.76 -7.66 4.59
C LEU A 233 -3.06 -7.07 5.15
N ARG A 234 -4.22 -7.69 4.90
CA ARG A 234 -5.49 -7.28 5.51
C ARG A 234 -5.45 -7.37 7.04
N VAL A 235 -4.91 -8.45 7.59
CA VAL A 235 -4.74 -8.59 9.04
C VAL A 235 -3.76 -7.54 9.59
N GLU A 236 -2.66 -7.28 8.90
CA GLU A 236 -1.69 -6.26 9.30
C GLU A 236 -2.32 -4.85 9.30
N VAL A 237 -3.07 -4.49 8.25
CA VAL A 237 -3.79 -3.22 8.18
C VAL A 237 -4.78 -3.10 9.33
N GLN A 238 -5.54 -4.15 9.63
CA GLN A 238 -6.47 -4.15 10.77
C GLN A 238 -5.74 -3.92 12.10
N MET A 239 -4.58 -4.56 12.32
CA MET A 239 -3.77 -4.32 13.51
C MET A 239 -3.27 -2.88 13.59
N VAL A 240 -2.78 -2.31 12.49
CA VAL A 240 -2.33 -0.91 12.44
C VAL A 240 -3.49 0.06 12.70
N GLU A 241 -4.67 -0.21 12.15
CA GLU A 241 -5.87 0.61 12.40
C GLU A 241 -6.28 0.57 13.87
N THR A 242 -6.28 -0.60 14.51
CA THR A 242 -6.59 -0.71 15.94
C THR A 242 -5.57 0.03 16.81
N GLU A 243 -4.28 -0.06 16.46
CA GLU A 243 -3.22 0.65 17.17
C GLU A 243 -3.31 2.16 16.96
N ARG A 244 -3.67 2.61 15.75
CA ARG A 244 -3.93 4.02 15.45
C ARG A 244 -5.04 4.59 16.34
N VAL A 245 -6.16 3.87 16.48
CA VAL A 245 -7.26 4.29 17.36
C VAL A 245 -6.81 4.32 18.83
N ARG A 246 -6.08 3.29 19.27
CA ARG A 246 -5.56 3.22 20.65
C ARG A 246 -4.62 4.40 20.96
N LEU A 247 -3.73 4.75 20.04
CA LEU A 247 -2.81 5.88 20.18
C LEU A 247 -3.54 7.22 20.14
N SER A 248 -4.54 7.38 19.28
CA SER A 248 -5.37 8.59 19.23
C SER A 248 -6.08 8.83 20.56
N LEU A 249 -6.63 7.78 21.17
CA LEU A 249 -7.28 7.88 22.47
C LEU A 249 -6.27 8.20 23.59
N LEU A 250 -5.06 7.64 23.51
CA LEU A 250 -3.99 7.96 24.46
C LEU A 250 -3.56 9.42 24.36
N GLU A 251 -3.45 9.96 23.14
CA GLU A 251 -3.13 11.36 22.89
C GLU A 251 -4.20 12.31 23.47
N GLU A 252 -5.47 12.01 23.25
CA GLU A 252 -6.60 12.74 23.84
C GLU A 252 -6.50 12.75 25.37
N LYS A 253 -6.32 11.57 25.99
CA LYS A 253 -6.23 11.45 27.46
C LYS A 253 -4.99 12.15 28.04
N LEU A 254 -3.86 12.12 27.34
CA LEU A 254 -2.68 12.87 27.75
C LEU A 254 -2.92 14.38 27.67
N THR A 255 -3.65 14.83 26.66
CA THR A 255 -4.03 16.24 26.51
C THR A 255 -4.95 16.69 27.65
N ASP A 256 -5.93 15.88 28.03
CA ASP A 256 -6.77 16.11 29.20
C ASP A 256 -5.94 16.18 30.49
N ALA A 257 -5.08 15.18 30.71
CA ALA A 257 -4.21 15.13 31.89
C ALA A 257 -3.32 16.38 31.99
N LEU A 258 -2.70 16.78 30.87
CA LEU A 258 -1.88 17.99 30.81
C LEU A 258 -2.69 19.25 31.11
N THR A 259 -3.91 19.36 30.57
CA THR A 259 -4.80 20.49 30.83
C THR A 259 -5.15 20.59 32.32
N LEU A 260 -5.51 19.46 32.94
CA LEU A 260 -5.81 19.39 34.37
C LEU A 260 -4.58 19.73 35.22
N LEU A 261 -3.40 19.19 34.86
CA LEU A 261 -2.15 19.51 35.56
C LEU A 261 -1.76 20.99 35.45
N LEU A 262 -2.01 21.63 34.30
CA LEU A 262 -1.80 23.06 34.11
C LEU A 262 -2.76 23.89 34.97
N GLN A 263 -4.03 23.48 35.11
CA GLN A 263 -4.97 24.12 36.02
C GLN A 263 -4.57 23.97 37.49
N LEU A 264 -4.12 22.78 37.89
CA LEU A 264 -3.57 22.54 39.24
C LEU A 264 -2.34 23.41 39.52
N ARG A 265 -1.46 23.57 38.52
CA ARG A 265 -0.29 24.45 38.62
C ARG A 265 -0.69 25.90 38.80
N ALA A 266 -1.72 26.37 38.09
CA ALA A 266 -2.24 27.73 38.25
C ALA A 266 -2.84 27.99 39.65
N LYS A 267 -3.22 26.93 40.37
CA LYS A 267 -3.74 26.98 41.75
C LYS A 267 -2.66 26.75 42.82
N ASP A 268 -1.37 26.77 42.45
CA ASP A 268 -0.21 26.62 43.35
C ASP A 268 -0.31 25.42 44.32
N ILE A 269 -0.73 24.27 43.78
CA ILE A 269 -0.91 23.07 44.60
C ILE A 269 0.42 22.56 45.16
N SER A 270 0.38 22.14 46.43
CA SER A 270 1.57 21.64 47.11
C SER A 270 2.12 20.39 46.44
N ARG A 271 3.46 20.25 46.44
CA ARG A 271 4.14 19.04 45.95
C ARG A 271 3.68 17.78 46.68
N ARG A 272 3.29 17.89 47.96
CA ARG A 272 2.77 16.76 48.74
C ARG A 272 1.42 16.28 48.20
N ALA A 273 0.50 17.20 47.88
CA ALA A 273 -0.80 16.85 47.32
C ALA A 273 -0.65 16.22 45.92
N LEU A 274 0.20 16.79 45.06
CA LEU A 274 0.51 16.20 43.76
C LEU A 274 1.16 14.81 43.88
N GLY A 275 2.08 14.65 44.84
CA GLY A 275 2.67 13.35 45.17
C GLY A 275 1.62 12.32 45.58
N SER A 276 0.64 12.69 46.40
CA SER A 276 -0.47 11.82 46.80
C SER A 276 -1.28 11.35 45.58
N ILE A 277 -1.66 12.28 44.69
CA ILE A 277 -2.41 11.98 43.46
C ILE A 277 -1.66 10.95 42.59
N LEU A 278 -0.35 11.13 42.43
CA LEU A 278 0.48 10.22 41.65
C LEU A 278 0.59 8.84 42.31
N MET A 279 0.78 8.78 43.63
CA MET A 279 0.83 7.51 44.35
C MET A 279 -0.50 6.76 44.29
N ASP A 280 -1.62 7.45 44.49
CA ASP A 280 -2.96 6.86 44.35
C ASP A 280 -3.18 6.29 42.93
N THR A 281 -2.72 7.02 41.91
CA THR A 281 -2.79 6.58 40.51
C THR A 281 -1.96 5.31 40.27
N LEU A 282 -0.73 5.28 40.80
CA LEU A 282 0.15 4.11 40.70
C LEU A 282 -0.43 2.89 41.44
N ASP A 283 -1.04 3.10 42.61
CA ASP A 283 -1.70 2.05 43.38
C ASP A 283 -2.92 1.46 42.67
N ILE A 284 -3.65 2.27 41.90
CA ILE A 284 -4.75 1.79 41.04
C ILE A 284 -4.19 1.02 39.85
N SER A 285 -3.16 1.56 39.19
CA SER A 285 -2.58 0.94 37.99
C SER A 285 -1.82 -0.36 38.27
N SER A 286 -1.18 -0.50 39.43
CA SER A 286 -0.48 -1.73 39.82
C SER A 286 -1.41 -2.92 40.04
N LYS A 287 -2.70 -2.66 40.29
CA LYS A 287 -3.77 -3.68 40.42
C LYS A 287 -4.38 -4.06 39.07
N ALA A 288 -4.22 -3.21 38.05
CA ALA A 288 -4.66 -3.49 36.69
C ALA A 288 -3.55 -4.26 35.93
N GLY A 289 -3.90 -5.41 35.34
CA GLY A 289 -2.92 -6.28 34.69
C GLY A 289 -2.13 -5.59 33.56
N HIS A 290 -0.92 -6.10 33.27
CA HIS A 290 -0.07 -5.57 32.20
C HIS A 290 -0.54 -6.06 30.82
N GLY A 291 -1.31 -5.23 30.12
CA GLY A 291 -1.74 -5.48 28.74
C GLY A 291 -1.27 -4.38 27.76
N PRO A 292 -1.54 -4.53 26.45
CA PRO A 292 -1.19 -3.53 25.42
C PRO A 292 -1.85 -2.16 25.67
N SER A 293 -2.88 -2.10 26.51
CA SER A 293 -3.59 -0.88 26.92
C SER A 293 -3.15 -0.33 28.28
N HIS A 294 -2.10 -0.86 28.91
CA HIS A 294 -1.69 -0.46 30.26
C HIS A 294 -1.36 1.05 30.35
N ALA A 295 -0.67 1.60 29.36
CA ALA A 295 -0.37 3.04 29.33
C ALA A 295 -1.65 3.89 29.31
N LEU A 296 -2.67 3.48 28.56
CA LEU A 296 -3.95 4.18 28.51
C LEU A 296 -4.69 4.10 29.85
N GLN A 297 -4.64 2.96 30.53
CA GLN A 297 -5.25 2.78 31.86
C GLN A 297 -4.59 3.66 32.91
N VAL A 298 -3.25 3.77 32.88
CA VAL A 298 -2.51 4.65 33.81
C VAL A 298 -2.92 6.11 33.60
N VAL A 299 -2.98 6.57 32.35
CA VAL A 299 -3.36 7.96 32.04
C VAL A 299 -4.82 8.22 32.38
N ASP A 300 -5.72 7.28 32.11
CA ASP A 300 -7.15 7.44 32.46
C ASP A 300 -7.35 7.47 33.98
N ALA A 301 -6.65 6.61 34.73
CA ALA A 301 -6.64 6.66 36.20
C ALA A 301 -6.10 8.00 36.72
N LEU A 302 -5.05 8.53 36.09
CA LEU A 302 -4.52 9.85 36.41
C LEU A 302 -5.57 10.94 36.18
N CYS A 303 -6.22 10.96 35.01
CA CYS A 303 -7.28 11.92 34.70
C CYS A 303 -8.41 11.86 35.73
N GLN A 304 -8.87 10.66 36.08
CA GLN A 304 -9.91 10.48 37.11
C GLN A 304 -9.47 10.99 38.48
N ARG A 305 -8.21 10.72 38.88
CA ARG A 305 -7.66 11.24 40.14
C ARG A 305 -7.55 12.76 40.13
N LEU A 306 -7.11 13.34 39.01
CA LEU A 306 -7.03 14.79 38.85
C LEU A 306 -8.42 15.44 38.92
N LEU A 307 -9.42 14.88 38.25
CA LEU A 307 -10.80 15.38 38.26
C LEU A 307 -11.47 15.28 39.64
N THR A 308 -11.15 14.24 40.40
CA THR A 308 -11.67 14.04 41.77
C THR A 308 -10.91 14.86 42.82
N CYS A 309 -9.89 15.62 42.44
CA CYS A 309 -9.26 16.58 43.33
C CYS A 309 -10.22 17.76 43.56
N GLU A 310 -10.76 17.88 44.76
CA GLU A 310 -11.67 18.95 45.21
C GLU A 310 -11.12 20.36 44.91
N LEU A 311 -9.78 20.50 44.84
CA LEU A 311 -9.08 21.73 44.49
C LEU A 311 -9.39 22.24 43.07
N LEU A 312 -9.80 21.39 42.13
CA LEU A 312 -10.25 21.81 40.80
C LEU A 312 -11.71 22.28 40.79
N ALA A 313 -12.53 21.81 41.73
CA ALA A 313 -13.98 22.06 41.79
C ALA A 313 -14.36 23.47 42.28
N GLU A 314 -13.47 24.21 42.94
CA GLU A 314 -13.74 25.56 43.48
C GLU A 314 -13.87 26.70 42.44
N GLY A 315 -14.19 26.39 41.18
CA GLY A 315 -14.37 27.36 40.10
C GLY A 315 -15.82 27.79 39.82
N ALA A 316 -16.82 27.24 40.53
CA ALA A 316 -18.24 27.50 40.27
C ALA A 316 -18.99 27.93 41.54
N GLY A 317 -18.61 29.07 42.11
CA GLY A 317 -19.35 29.71 43.22
C GLY A 317 -18.97 31.18 43.34
N PRO A 318 -19.94 32.09 43.55
CA PRO A 318 -19.69 33.53 43.48
C PRO A 318 -18.87 34.02 44.67
N GLN A 319 -17.89 34.87 44.35
CA GLN A 319 -17.11 35.64 45.30
C GLN A 319 -18.05 36.52 46.14
N THR A 320 -17.99 36.36 47.47
CA THR A 320 -18.39 37.40 48.42
C THR A 320 -17.25 37.56 49.42
N GLY A 321 -16.65 38.74 49.40
CA GLY A 321 -15.45 39.05 50.15
C GLY A 321 -15.66 39.49 51.58
N SER A 322 -14.53 39.92 52.15
CA SER A 322 -14.35 40.80 53.30
C SER A 322 -14.51 40.20 54.71
N GLY A 323 -13.41 40.20 55.46
CA GLY A 323 -13.44 40.08 56.91
C GLY A 323 -12.07 39.77 57.52
N ALA A 324 -11.19 40.76 57.58
CA ALA A 324 -9.94 40.67 58.32
C ALA A 324 -10.16 40.43 59.82
N GLN A 325 -9.39 39.51 60.43
CA GLN A 325 -8.93 39.72 61.81
C GLN A 325 -7.60 39.00 62.12
N ARG A 326 -6.64 39.83 62.56
CA ARG A 326 -5.35 39.53 63.18
C ARG A 326 -5.47 38.60 64.40
N GLY A 327 -4.39 37.90 64.70
CA GLY A 327 -4.02 37.58 66.09
C GLY A 327 -3.24 36.29 66.23
N GLY A 328 -1.92 36.40 66.37
CA GLY A 328 -1.06 35.24 66.63
C GLY A 328 -1.20 34.69 68.04
N ALA A 329 -0.97 33.39 68.19
CA ALA A 329 -0.48 32.78 69.43
C ALA A 329 0.04 31.38 69.12
N ASN A 330 1.37 31.21 69.18
CA ASN A 330 1.98 29.92 69.50
C ASN A 330 1.60 29.52 70.93
N PRO A 331 1.45 28.21 71.21
CA PRO A 331 1.96 27.71 72.47
C PRO A 331 2.73 26.39 72.26
N LEU A 332 4.06 26.51 72.23
CA LEU A 332 4.94 25.45 72.70
C LEU A 332 4.94 25.52 74.23
N LEU A 333 4.33 24.54 74.90
CA LEU A 333 4.65 24.24 76.31
C LEU A 333 4.75 22.72 76.47
N ILE A 334 6.00 22.28 76.59
CA ILE A 334 6.43 20.99 77.09
C ILE A 334 6.31 21.08 78.62
N SER A 335 5.58 20.14 79.25
CA SER A 335 5.63 19.98 80.72
C SER A 335 6.64 18.91 81.06
N CYS A 336 7.53 19.23 82.01
CA CYS A 336 8.24 18.26 82.83
C CYS A 336 7.27 17.60 83.82
#